data_AF-A0A3G8GPW5-F1
#
_entry.id   AF-A0A3G8GPW5-F1
#
_cell.length_a   1.000
_cell.length_b   1.000
_cell.length_c   1.000
_cell.angle_alpha   90.00
_cell.angle_beta   90.00
_cell.angle_gamma   90.00
#
_symmetry.space_group_name_H-M   'P 1'
#
loop_
_entity.id
_entity.type
_entity.pdbx_description
1 polymer ?
#
loop_
_entity_poly.entity_id
_entity_poly.type
_entity_poly.pdbx_seq_one_letter_code
_entity_poly.pdbx_strand_id
1 'polypeptide(L)' 'MLDGLPGFLTIERGGILQATALLIEKDKVAAIYVTRNPDKLRHLDAASGNRPERPAETSPGRRPGDEPT' A
#
# COMPACT_ATOMS: atom_id res chain seq x y z
N MET A 1 -11.40 1.51 -1.31
CA MET A 1 -12.41 1.89 -0.31
C MET A 1 -11.67 2.35 0.93
N LEU A 2 -12.05 3.47 1.53
CA LEU A 2 -11.37 4.08 2.67
C LEU A 2 -12.33 4.04 3.87
N ASP A 3 -12.04 3.22 4.88
CA ASP A 3 -12.95 3.00 6.03
C ASP A 3 -14.39 2.63 5.64
N GLY A 4 -14.57 1.90 4.53
CA GLY A 4 -15.89 1.54 4.04
C GLY A 4 -16.57 2.60 3.15
N LEU A 5 -15.95 3.77 2.99
CA LEU A 5 -16.44 4.86 2.16
C LEU A 5 -15.75 4.89 0.78
N PRO A 6 -16.45 5.37 -0.27
CA PRO A 6 -15.80 5.72 -1.52
C PRO A 6 -14.81 6.87 -1.30
N GLY A 7 -13.62 6.75 -1.86
CA GLY A 7 -12.53 7.69 -1.60
C GLY A 7 -11.27 7.39 -2.39
N PHE A 8 -10.32 8.31 -2.34
CA PHE A 8 -9.04 8.23 -3.05
C PHE A 8 -7.89 8.80 -2.21
N LEU A 9 -6.67 8.37 -2.56
CA LEU A 9 -5.43 8.86 -1.97
C LEU A 9 -4.74 9.81 -2.97
N THR A 10 -4.10 10.85 -2.46
CA THR A 10 -3.26 11.78 -3.24
C THR A 10 -1.92 11.95 -2.56
N ILE A 11 -0.84 11.96 -3.35
CA ILE A 11 0.49 12.34 -2.89
C ILE A 11 0.73 13.77 -3.36
N GLU A 12 0.87 14.71 -2.41
CA GLU A 12 1.17 16.10 -2.73
C GLU A 12 2.68 16.36 -2.82
N ARG A 13 3.04 17.54 -3.35
CA ARG A 13 4.44 17.99 -3.40
C ARG A 13 5.05 17.94 -1.99
N GLY A 14 6.18 17.26 -1.87
CA GLY A 14 6.83 16.97 -0.58
C GLY A 14 6.55 15.57 -0.01
N GLY A 15 5.85 14.70 -0.75
CA GLY A 15 5.64 13.30 -0.35
C GLY A 15 4.59 13.12 0.74
N ILE A 16 3.75 14.14 0.96
CA ILE A 16 2.69 14.09 1.97
C ILE A 16 1.51 13.33 1.39
N LEU A 17 1.17 12.22 2.05
CA LEU A 17 -0.02 11.44 1.73
C LEU A 17 -1.25 12.14 2.30
N GLN A 18 -2.30 12.20 1.49
CA GLN A 18 -3.62 12.69 1.88
C GLN A 18 -4.66 11.67 1.44
N ALA A 19 -5.68 11.48 2.28
CA ALA A 19 -6.82 10.66 1.97
C ALA A 19 -8.12 11.47 2.00
N THR A 20 -8.96 11.24 0.98
CA THR A 20 -10.28 11.86 0.87
C THR A 20 -11.34 10.76 0.82
N ALA A 21 -12.34 10.82 1.70
CA ALA A 21 -13.48 9.93 1.72
C ALA A 21 -14.79 10.71 1.60
N LEU A 22 -15.76 10.15 0.88
CA LEU A 22 -17.08 10.73 0.62
C LEU A 22 -18.14 9.89 1.33
N LEU A 23 -18.95 10.53 2.18
CA LEU A 23 -20.17 9.92 2.69
C LEU A 23 -21.28 10.14 1.68
N ILE A 24 -21.84 9.07 1.15
CA ILE A 24 -22.97 9.11 0.22
C ILE A 24 -24.23 8.64 0.93
N GLU A 25 -25.24 9.50 0.98
CA GLU A 25 -26.56 9.18 1.51
C GLU A 25 -27.62 9.63 0.50
N LYS A 26 -28.55 8.74 0.14
CA LYS A 26 -29.65 9.03 -0.81
C LYS A 26 -29.14 9.70 -2.09
N ASP A 27 -28.08 9.13 -2.68
CA ASP A 27 -27.41 9.60 -3.89
C ASP A 27 -26.83 11.02 -3.82
N LYS A 28 -26.60 11.54 -2.61
CA LYS A 28 -25.99 12.86 -2.37
C LYS A 28 -24.74 12.73 -1.51
N VAL A 29 -23.78 13.63 -1.72
CA VAL A 29 -22.62 13.76 -0.83
C VAL A 29 -23.09 14.44 0.46
N ALA A 30 -23.16 13.67 1.54
CA ALA A 30 -23.55 14.18 2.86
C ALA A 30 -22.35 14.78 3.62
N ALA A 31 -21.15 14.23 3.40
CA ALA A 31 -19.92 14.73 4.02
C ALA A 31 -18.67 14.41 3.18
N ILE A 32 -17.63 15.22 3.40
CA ILE A 32 -16.28 15.01 2.85
C ILE A 32 -15.30 14.98 4.02
N TYR A 33 -14.57 13.88 4.15
CA TYR A 33 -13.52 13.74 5.16
C TYR A 33 -12.16 13.80 4.50
N VAL A 34 -11.31 14.72 4.96
CA VAL A 34 -9.93 14.85 4.49
C VAL A 34 -8.98 14.55 5.64
N THR A 35 -8.11 13.57 5.45
CA THR A 35 -7.08 13.20 6.42
C THR A 35 -5.71 13.48 5.84
N ARG A 36 -4.92 14.31 6.56
CA ARG A 36 -3.49 14.58 6.31
C ARG A 36 -2.63 14.23 7.53
N ASN A 37 -3.02 13.18 8.26
CA ASN A 37 -2.21 12.70 9.37
C ASN A 37 -1.25 11.62 8.82
N PRO A 38 0.06 11.92 8.69
CA PRO A 38 1.02 10.97 8.13
C PRO A 38 1.02 9.64 8.88
N ASP A 39 0.90 9.64 10.21
CA ASP A 39 0.91 8.42 11.01
C ASP A 39 -0.28 7.50 10.71
N LYS A 40 -1.47 8.07 10.52
CA LYS A 40 -2.67 7.29 10.16
C LYS A 40 -2.61 6.73 8.74
N LEU A 41 -1.87 7.38 7.84
CA LEU A 41 -1.82 7.04 6.43
C LEU A 41 -0.68 6.07 6.09
N ARG A 42 0.37 5.97 6.93
CA ARG A 42 1.50 5.03 6.77
C ARG A 42 1.09 3.56 6.64
N HIS A 43 -0.06 3.18 7.23
CA HIS A 43 -0.56 1.81 7.19
C HIS A 43 -1.24 1.46 5.85
N LEU A 44 -1.69 2.46 5.09
CA LEU A 44 -2.35 2.29 3.79
C LEU A 44 -1.35 2.10 2.63
N ASP A 45 -0.13 2.61 2.79
CA ASP A 45 0.98 2.39 1.85
C ASP A 45 1.36 0.89 1.77
N ALA A 46 1.31 0.18 2.90
CA ALA A 46 1.62 -1.24 2.97
C ALA A 46 0.54 -2.14 2.32
N ALA A 47 -0.73 -1.68 2.31
CA ALA A 47 -1.85 -2.43 1.75
C ALA A 47 -1.98 -2.28 0.22
N SER A 48 -1.34 -1.24 -0.36
CA SER A 48 -1.49 -0.85 -1.77
C SER A 48 -0.56 -1.61 -2.74
N GLY A 49 0.19 -2.61 -2.26
CA GLY A 49 0.95 -3.51 -3.13
C GLY A 49 2.41 -3.14 -3.38
N ASN A 50 3.01 -2.23 -2.60
CA ASN A 50 4.48 -2.09 -2.60
C ASN A 50 5.11 -3.13 -1.67
N ARG A 51 4.92 -4.41 -1.97
CA ARG A 51 5.70 -5.47 -1.31
C ARG A 51 7.12 -5.33 -1.88
N PRO A 52 8.15 -4.99 -1.08
CA PRO A 52 9.51 -5.05 -1.58
C PRO A 52 9.72 -6.49 -2.08
N GLU A 53 10.08 -6.61 -3.35
CA GLU A 53 10.54 -7.84 -3.99
C GLU A 53 11.35 -8.62 -2.96
N ARG A 54 10.86 -9.80 -2.54
CA ARG A 54 11.66 -10.68 -1.68
C ARG A 54 12.97 -10.92 -2.42
N PRO A 55 14.15 -10.60 -1.86
CA PRO A 55 15.41 -10.90 -2.50
C PRO A 55 15.40 -12.36 -2.90
N ALA A 56 15.66 -12.64 -4.19
CA ALA A 56 15.73 -13.98 -4.71
C ALA A 56 16.64 -14.80 -3.79
N GLU A 57 16.04 -15.78 -3.13
CA GLU A 57 16.75 -16.77 -2.34
C GLU A 57 17.71 -17.46 -3.32
N THR A 58 18.98 -17.06 -3.24
CA THR A 58 20.05 -17.58 -4.09
C THR A 58 20.01 -19.09 -3.99
N SER A 59 19.57 -19.77 -5.05
CA SER A 59 19.68 -21.21 -5.18
C SER A 59 21.11 -21.61 -4.77
N PRO A 60 21.30 -22.47 -3.76
CA PRO A 60 22.63 -22.92 -3.42
C PRO A 60 23.17 -23.66 -4.65
N GLY A 61 24.25 -23.11 -5.21
CA GLY A 61 24.86 -23.63 -6.42
C GLY A 61 25.15 -25.12 -6.30
N ARG A 62 24.83 -25.88 -7.36
CA ARG A 62 25.32 -27.25 -7.50
C ARG A 62 26.83 -27.24 -7.31
N ARG A 63 27.32 -27.94 -6.28
CA ARG A 63 28.74 -28.30 -6.21
C ARG A 63 28.98 -29.40 -7.26
N PRO A 64 29.95 -29.24 -8.18
CA PRO A 64 30.44 -30.37 -8.96
C PRO A 64 31.43 -31.12 -8.05
N GLY A 65 31.14 -32.37 -7.66
CA GLY A 65 32.12 -33.10 -6.86
C GLY A 65 31.78 -34.49 -6.32
N ASP A 66 30.51 -34.91 -6.26
CA ASP A 66 30.21 -36.25 -5.75
C ASP A 66 30.00 -37.24 -6.91
N GLU A 67 31.13 -37.64 -7.51
CA GLU A 67 31.23 -38.90 -8.24
C GLU A 67 31.80 -39.94 -7.26
N PRO A 68 31.02 -40.94 -6.81
CA PRO A 68 31.59 -42.09 -6.15
C PRO A 68 31.84 -43.21 -7.17
N THR A 69 33.06 -43.72 -7.09
CA THR A 69 33.57 -44.99 -7.63
C THR A 69 32.70 -46.18 -7.25
#